data_AF-A0A358SQQ1-F1
#
_entry.id   AF-A0A358SQQ1-F1
#
_cell.length_a   1.000
_cell.length_b   1.000
_cell.length_c   1.000
_cell.angle_alpha   90.00
_cell.angle_beta   90.00
_cell.angle_gamma   90.00
#
_symmetry.space_group_name_H-M   'P 1'
#
loop_
_entity.id
_entity.type
_entity.pdbx_description
1 polymer ?
#
loop_
_entity_poly.entity_id
_entity_poly.type
_entity_poly.pdbx_seq_one_letter_code
_entity_poly.pdbx_strand_id
1 'polypeptide(L)'
;DGLAVDLDPAALPMVVCGHSLGGALATLLVADVTANTPLKPQAWTFASPRVGDATFAARYGGLSTVSWRIYNQVDVVPYFPVDATDNYQPVTAGYAINSLGKAKWSIGCAHALNTYLHVLSAATVPLDPACS
;
A
#
# COMPACT_ATOMS: atom_id res chain seq x y z
N ASP A 1 -12.43 -23.63 -29.51
CA ASP A 1 -12.48 -24.19 -28.14
C ASP A 1 -11.08 -24.24 -27.52
N GLY A 2 -10.47 -23.09 -27.17
CA GLY A 2 -9.02 -23.07 -26.91
C GLY A 2 -8.45 -21.98 -25.99
N LEU A 3 -9.23 -21.38 -25.10
CA LEU A 3 -8.70 -20.43 -24.10
C LEU A 3 -9.04 -20.76 -22.65
N ALA A 4 -9.79 -21.83 -22.42
CA ALA A 4 -10.02 -22.38 -21.08
C ALA A 4 -9.13 -23.62 -20.91
N VAL A 5 -7.81 -23.41 -20.86
CA VAL A 5 -7.03 -24.25 -19.95
C VAL A 5 -7.61 -23.94 -18.57
N ASP A 6 -8.00 -24.96 -17.80
CA ASP A 6 -8.37 -24.83 -16.39
C ASP A 6 -7.20 -24.18 -15.65
N LEU A 7 -7.15 -22.85 -15.65
CA LEU A 7 -6.22 -22.10 -14.83
C LEU A 7 -6.74 -22.27 -13.43
N ASP A 8 -6.00 -23.02 -12.61
CA ASP A 8 -6.21 -22.99 -11.16
C ASP A 8 -6.01 -21.53 -10.71
N PRO A 9 -7.07 -20.82 -10.31
CA PRO A 9 -6.96 -19.42 -9.92
C PRO A 9 -6.07 -19.25 -8.69
N ALA A 10 -5.88 -20.31 -7.89
CA ALA A 10 -4.97 -20.33 -6.75
C ALA A 10 -3.50 -20.43 -7.17
N ALA A 11 -3.20 -20.86 -8.40
CA ALA A 11 -1.85 -20.95 -8.93
C ALA A 11 -1.36 -19.64 -9.58
N LEU A 12 -2.23 -18.65 -9.80
CA LEU A 12 -1.87 -17.37 -10.39
C LEU A 12 -1.51 -16.33 -9.30
N PRO A 13 -0.43 -15.57 -9.48
CA PRO A 13 -0.09 -14.50 -8.55
C PRO A 13 -1.13 -13.38 -8.65
N MET A 14 -1.86 -13.16 -7.55
CA MET A 14 -2.80 -12.05 -7.41
C MET A 14 -2.14 -10.89 -6.65
N VAL A 15 -2.20 -9.69 -7.22
CA VAL A 15 -1.70 -8.46 -6.58
C VAL A 15 -2.87 -7.49 -6.40
N VAL A 16 -3.08 -7.08 -5.16
CA VAL A 16 -4.04 -6.04 -4.80
C VAL A 16 -3.24 -4.77 -4.51
N CYS A 17 -3.53 -3.70 -5.25
CA CYS A 17 -2.87 -2.41 -5.06
C CYS A 17 -3.85 -1.33 -4.65
N GLY A 18 -3.34 -0.28 -4.00
CA GLY A 18 -4.15 0.84 -3.58
C GLY A 18 -3.34 2.03 -3.08
N HIS A 19 -3.88 3.23 -3.29
CA HIS A 19 -3.31 4.48 -2.82
C HIS A 19 -4.22 5.14 -1.79
N SER A 20 -3.67 5.78 -0.76
CA SER A 20 -4.43 6.51 0.26
C SER A 20 -5.48 5.59 0.92
N LEU A 21 -6.74 6.01 0.99
CA LEU A 21 -7.88 5.17 1.40
C LEU A 21 -7.92 3.82 0.64
N GLY A 22 -7.61 3.83 -0.66
CA GLY A 22 -7.52 2.61 -1.45
C GLY A 22 -6.44 1.65 -0.94
N GLY A 23 -5.35 2.14 -0.35
CA GLY A 23 -4.32 1.31 0.29
C GLY A 23 -4.85 0.61 1.56
N ALA A 24 -5.69 1.30 2.33
CA ALA A 24 -6.35 0.71 3.49
C ALA A 24 -7.35 -0.36 3.06
N LEU A 25 -8.15 -0.08 2.02
CA LEU A 25 -9.09 -1.04 1.44
C LEU A 25 -8.38 -2.25 0.84
N ALA A 26 -7.24 -2.06 0.15
CA ALA A 26 -6.42 -3.14 -0.36
C ALA A 26 -5.93 -4.07 0.76
N THR A 27 -5.52 -3.50 1.89
CA THR A 27 -5.13 -4.26 3.09
C THR A 27 -6.30 -5.08 3.63
N LEU A 28 -7.48 -4.48 3.79
CA LEU A 28 -8.68 -5.19 4.25
C LEU A 28 -9.10 -6.29 3.28
N LEU A 29 -9.06 -6.03 1.97
CA LEU A 29 -9.41 -7.02 0.94
C LEU A 29 -8.46 -8.22 0.97
N VAL A 30 -7.15 -7.98 1.13
CA VAL A 30 -6.18 -9.07 1.25
C VAL A 30 -6.45 -9.90 2.51
N ALA A 31 -6.79 -9.28 3.63
CA ALA A 31 -7.16 -10.00 4.85
C ALA A 31 -8.41 -10.86 4.64
N ASP A 32 -9.46 -10.27 4.06
CA ASP A 32 -10.75 -10.92 3.81
C ASP A 32 -10.63 -12.11 2.85
N VAL A 33 -10.02 -11.89 1.68
CA VAL A 33 -9.80 -12.94 0.67
C VAL A 33 -8.95 -14.07 1.23
N THR A 34 -7.89 -13.76 1.97
CA THR A 34 -7.00 -14.78 2.56
C THR A 34 -7.70 -15.62 3.62
N ALA A 35 -8.63 -15.03 4.38
CA ALA A 35 -9.37 -15.71 5.45
C ALA A 35 -10.52 -16.57 4.90
N ASN A 36 -11.18 -16.11 3.83
CA ASN A 36 -12.40 -16.72 3.32
C ASN A 36 -12.19 -17.59 2.06
N THR A 37 -10.98 -17.61 1.49
CA THR A 37 -10.68 -18.37 0.28
C THR A 37 -9.29 -19.04 0.33
N PRO A 38 -9.01 -20.01 -0.55
CA PRO A 38 -7.66 -20.58 -0.69
C PRO A 38 -6.64 -19.59 -1.26
N LEU A 39 -7.08 -18.46 -1.83
CA LEU A 39 -6.21 -17.48 -2.47
C LEU A 39 -5.27 -16.82 -1.45
N LYS A 40 -4.09 -16.42 -1.93
CA LYS A 40 -3.05 -15.74 -1.15
C LYS A 40 -2.55 -14.49 -1.89
N PRO A 41 -3.38 -13.44 -2.00
CA PRO A 41 -2.99 -12.22 -2.70
C PRO A 41 -1.87 -11.45 -1.99
N GLN A 42 -1.05 -10.79 -2.79
CA GLN A 42 -0.05 -9.82 -2.33
C GLN A 42 -0.69 -8.44 -2.18
N ALA A 43 -0.19 -7.61 -1.26
CA ALA A 43 -0.62 -6.23 -1.10
C ALA A 43 0.47 -5.26 -1.54
N TRP A 44 0.12 -4.27 -2.37
CA TRP A 44 1.04 -3.22 -2.84
C TRP A 44 0.39 -1.86 -2.60
N THR A 45 0.69 -1.27 -1.45
CA THR A 45 0.01 -0.06 -0.99
C THR A 45 0.94 1.15 -1.03
N PHE A 46 0.38 2.28 -1.45
CA PHE A 46 1.06 3.57 -1.51
C PHE A 46 0.31 4.55 -0.62
N ALA A 47 1.03 5.27 0.24
CA ALA A 47 0.41 6.28 1.10
C ALA A 47 -0.74 5.75 1.99
N SER A 48 -0.76 4.44 2.29
CA SER A 48 -1.87 3.84 3.04
C SER A 48 -1.85 4.32 4.49
N PRO A 49 -2.98 4.80 5.04
CA PRO A 49 -3.10 4.98 6.48
C PRO A 49 -3.04 3.61 7.19
N ARG A 50 -2.87 3.65 8.51
CA ARG A 50 -2.95 2.49 9.39
C ARG A 50 -4.39 1.98 9.40
N VAL A 51 -4.55 0.66 9.37
CA VAL A 51 -5.84 0.02 9.04
C VAL A 51 -6.52 -0.57 10.26
N GLY A 52 -5.75 -1.08 11.20
CA GLY A 52 -6.28 -1.70 12.41
C GLY A 52 -5.30 -1.58 13.57
N ASP A 53 -5.69 -2.14 14.70
CA ASP A 53 -4.90 -2.15 15.92
C ASP A 53 -3.72 -3.13 15.86
N ALA A 54 -2.95 -3.22 16.94
CA ALA A 54 -1.87 -4.20 17.07
C ALA A 54 -2.33 -5.66 16.86
N THR A 55 -3.54 -5.99 17.30
CA THR A 55 -4.13 -7.33 17.12
C THR A 55 -4.37 -7.63 15.64
N PHE A 56 -4.94 -6.69 14.90
CA PHE A 56 -5.16 -6.79 13.47
C PHE A 56 -3.83 -6.86 12.72
N ALA A 57 -2.87 -5.98 13.03
CA ALA A 57 -1.56 -5.97 12.38
C ALA A 57 -0.82 -7.31 12.56
N ALA A 58 -0.82 -7.87 13.77
CA ALA A 58 -0.21 -9.17 14.04
C ALA A 58 -0.89 -10.31 13.26
N ARG A 59 -2.23 -10.31 13.19
CA ARG A 59 -2.98 -11.30 12.39
C ARG A 59 -2.68 -11.14 10.91
N TYR A 60 -2.69 -9.92 10.40
CA TYR A 60 -2.42 -9.62 8.99
C TYR A 60 -1.04 -10.10 8.55
N GLY A 61 -0.02 -9.89 9.38
CA GLY A 61 1.34 -10.38 9.13
C GLY A 61 1.44 -11.90 8.99
N GLY A 62 0.49 -12.66 9.55
CA GLY A 62 0.38 -14.11 9.34
C GLY A 62 -0.44 -14.52 8.12
N LEU A 63 -1.20 -13.60 7.50
CA LEU A 63 -2.09 -13.87 6.37
C LEU A 63 -1.38 -13.62 5.02
N SER A 64 -0.72 -12.46 4.88
CA SER A 64 -0.08 -12.09 3.61
C SER A 64 1.41 -12.38 3.65
N THR A 65 1.89 -13.24 2.76
CA THR A 65 3.32 -13.55 2.62
C THR A 65 4.12 -12.43 1.95
N VAL A 66 3.46 -11.57 1.16
CA VAL A 66 4.07 -10.42 0.49
C VAL A 66 3.15 -9.21 0.59
N SER A 67 3.54 -8.24 1.43
CA SER A 67 2.80 -7.00 1.61
C SER A 67 3.74 -5.80 1.68
N TRP A 68 3.79 -5.05 0.58
CA TRP A 68 4.55 -3.82 0.45
C TRP A 68 3.71 -2.62 0.91
N ARG A 69 4.23 -1.93 1.93
CA ARG A 69 3.70 -0.64 2.39
C ARG A 69 4.68 0.47 2.04
N ILE A 70 4.51 1.08 0.87
CA ILE A 70 5.32 2.21 0.45
C ILE A 70 4.78 3.47 1.09
N TYR A 71 5.60 4.17 1.86
CA TYR A 71 5.24 5.42 2.52
C TYR A 71 6.29 6.50 2.26
N ASN A 72 5.81 7.72 2.00
CA ASN A 72 6.67 8.89 1.87
C ASN A 72 6.86 9.52 3.25
N GLN A 73 8.11 9.72 3.65
CA GLN A 73 8.45 10.21 5.00
C GLN A 73 7.78 11.55 5.32
N VAL A 74 7.56 12.39 4.31
CA VAL A 74 6.92 13.72 4.46
C VAL A 74 5.43 13.75 4.13
N ASP A 75 4.83 12.59 3.85
CA ASP A 75 3.39 12.43 3.75
C ASP A 75 2.81 12.10 5.12
N VAL A 76 1.80 12.84 5.55
CA VAL A 76 1.19 12.65 6.87
C VAL A 76 0.24 11.45 6.92
N VAL A 77 -0.39 11.09 5.80
CA VAL A 77 -1.46 10.08 5.76
C VAL A 77 -1.03 8.70 6.26
N PRO A 78 0.18 8.18 5.93
CA PRO A 78 0.66 6.89 6.43
C PRO A 78 0.80 6.75 7.94
N TYR A 79 0.74 7.87 8.67
CA TYR A 79 0.82 7.92 10.13
C TYR A 79 -0.55 8.08 10.80
N PHE A 80 -1.63 8.28 10.03
CA PHE A 80 -3.00 8.32 10.56
C PHE A 80 -3.65 6.92 10.60
N PRO A 81 -4.63 6.70 11.48
CA PRO A 81 -5.06 7.61 12.55
C PRO A 81 -4.00 7.74 13.66
N VAL A 82 -3.97 8.92 14.27
CA VAL A 82 -3.21 9.20 15.49
C VAL A 82 -4.25 9.32 16.60
N ASP A 83 -4.22 8.40 17.56
CA ASP A 83 -5.04 8.46 18.77
C ASP A 83 -4.16 8.54 20.02
N ALA A 84 -4.74 8.95 21.16
CA ALA A 84 -4.00 9.18 22.41
C ALA A 84 -3.29 7.93 22.96
N THR A 85 -3.63 6.76 22.44
CA THR A 85 -3.12 5.45 22.84
C THR A 85 -2.25 4.80 21.76
N ASP A 86 -2.08 5.47 20.61
CA ASP A 86 -1.45 4.95 19.39
C ASP A 86 -1.91 3.51 19.05
N ASN A 87 -3.22 3.24 19.16
CA ASN A 87 -3.74 1.88 19.04
C ASN A 87 -3.56 1.33 17.63
N TYR A 88 -3.69 2.18 16.62
CA TYR A 88 -3.55 1.80 15.22
C TYR A 88 -2.09 1.59 14.85
N GLN A 89 -1.79 0.44 14.27
CA GLN A 89 -0.43 0.04 13.94
C GLN A 89 -0.27 -0.22 12.43
N PRO A 90 0.92 0.04 11.86
CA PRO A 90 1.25 -0.42 10.52
C PRO A 90 1.16 -1.95 10.44
N VAL A 91 0.55 -2.47 9.37
CA VAL A 91 0.36 -3.92 9.21
C VAL A 91 1.62 -4.69 8.82
N THR A 92 2.61 -4.02 8.24
CA THR A 92 3.92 -4.58 7.88
C THR A 92 5.02 -3.54 8.00
N ALA A 93 6.28 -3.99 7.98
CA ALA A 93 7.43 -3.12 7.81
C ALA A 93 7.30 -2.33 6.50
N GLY A 94 7.38 -1.00 6.59
CA GLY A 94 7.19 -0.12 5.43
C GLY A 94 8.46 0.09 4.62
N TYR A 95 8.30 0.28 3.32
CA TYR A 95 9.34 0.78 2.44
C TYR A 95 9.28 2.31 2.41
N ALA A 96 10.27 2.96 3.02
CA ALA A 96 10.33 4.41 3.12
C ALA A 96 10.87 5.03 1.83
N ILE A 97 10.17 6.03 1.31
CA ILE A 97 10.69 6.96 0.31
C ILE A 97 10.72 8.38 0.88
N ASN A 98 11.49 9.27 0.25
CA ASN A 98 11.53 10.67 0.62
C ASN A 98 11.43 11.56 -0.62
N SER A 99 10.37 12.35 -0.70
CA SER A 99 10.15 13.29 -1.80
C SER A 99 10.75 14.68 -1.58
N LEU A 100 11.35 14.96 -0.42
CA LEU A 100 12.04 16.25 -0.20
C LEU A 100 13.18 16.43 -1.20
N GLY A 101 13.23 17.61 -1.82
CA GLY A 101 14.21 17.91 -2.88
C GLY A 101 13.95 17.21 -4.22
N LYS A 102 12.91 16.36 -4.30
CA LYS A 102 12.47 15.68 -5.53
C LYS A 102 11.12 16.18 -6.02
N ALA A 103 10.29 16.73 -5.12
CA ALA A 103 9.03 17.37 -5.43
C ALA A 103 8.83 18.59 -4.51
N LYS A 104 8.05 19.57 -4.99
CA LYS A 104 7.59 20.71 -4.21
C LYS A 104 6.87 20.21 -2.95
N TRP A 105 7.30 20.69 -1.80
CA TRP A 105 6.67 20.32 -0.54
C TRP A 105 5.29 20.98 -0.41
N SER A 106 4.26 20.14 -0.35
CA SER A 106 2.90 20.45 0.09
C SER A 106 2.23 19.15 0.53
N ILE A 107 1.18 19.21 1.35
CA ILE A 107 0.44 17.99 1.74
C ILE A 107 -0.07 17.25 0.50
N GLY A 108 -0.60 17.98 -0.49
CA GLY A 108 -1.06 17.40 -1.75
C GLY A 108 0.05 16.68 -2.52
N CYS A 109 1.20 17.32 -2.73
CA CYS A 109 2.30 16.72 -3.47
C CYS A 109 3.00 15.60 -2.71
N ALA A 110 3.15 15.72 -1.39
CA ALA A 110 3.72 14.65 -0.57
C ALA A 110 2.85 13.39 -0.62
N HIS A 111 1.53 13.56 -0.68
CA HIS A 111 0.55 12.46 -0.72
C HIS A 111 0.21 11.96 -2.13
N ALA A 112 0.52 12.71 -3.19
CA ALA A 112 0.14 12.35 -4.56
C ALA A 112 0.80 11.05 -5.02
N LEU A 113 0.03 10.13 -5.60
CA LEU A 113 0.56 8.87 -6.14
C LEU A 113 1.64 9.09 -7.20
N ASN A 114 1.52 10.11 -8.05
CA ASN A 114 2.55 10.45 -9.02
C ASN A 114 3.90 10.75 -8.34
N THR A 115 3.93 11.51 -7.24
CA THR A 115 5.15 11.77 -6.47
C THR A 115 5.77 10.47 -5.95
N TYR A 116 4.95 9.55 -5.44
CA TYR A 116 5.43 8.25 -4.98
C TYR A 116 6.11 7.47 -6.12
N LEU A 117 5.43 7.38 -7.27
CA LEU A 117 5.94 6.66 -8.44
C LEU A 117 7.18 7.34 -9.04
N HIS A 118 7.22 8.67 -9.08
CA HIS A 118 8.40 9.43 -9.51
C HIS A 118 9.60 9.16 -8.61
N VAL A 119 9.43 9.19 -7.29
CA VAL A 119 10.54 8.93 -6.36
C VAL A 119 11.07 7.50 -6.49
N LEU A 120 10.20 6.52 -6.81
CA LEU A 120 10.59 5.13 -7.04
C LEU A 120 11.25 4.91 -8.41
N SER A 121 10.84 5.66 -9.45
CA SER A 121 11.30 5.44 -10.81
C SER A 121 11.33 6.75 -11.63
N ALA A 122 12.18 7.69 -11.22
CA ALA A 122 12.25 9.03 -11.79
C ALA A 122 12.58 9.04 -13.29
N ALA A 123 13.29 8.01 -13.77
CA ALA A 123 13.64 7.87 -15.19
C ALA A 123 12.43 7.53 -16.09
N THR A 124 11.37 6.95 -15.53
CA THR A 124 10.22 6.46 -16.31
C THR A 124 8.91 7.15 -15.95
N VAL A 125 8.82 7.75 -14.76
CA VAL A 125 7.63 8.48 -14.31
C VAL A 125 7.99 9.95 -14.14
N PRO A 126 7.57 10.83 -15.06
CA PRO A 126 7.75 12.26 -14.88
C PRO A 126 6.93 12.75 -13.70
N LEU A 127 7.48 13.72 -12.98
CA LEU A 127 6.77 14.38 -11.89
C LEU A 127 5.67 15.29 -12.45
N ASP A 128 4.53 15.33 -11.77
CA ASP A 128 3.46 16.27 -12.07
C ASP A 128 4.01 17.70 -12.05
N PRO A 129 3.79 18.51 -13.11
CA PRO A 129 4.23 19.91 -13.15
C PRO A 129 3.74 20.75 -11.97
N ALA A 130 2.58 20.43 -11.38
CA ALA A 130 2.08 21.12 -10.19
C ALA A 130 2.92 20.84 -8.92
N CYS A 131 3.67 19.74 -8.95
CA CYS A 131 4.53 19.27 -7.86
C CYS A 131 6.03 19.34 -8.19
N SER A 132 6.40 19.87 -9.35
CA SER A 132 7.79 20.11 -9.75
C SER A 132 8.42 21.32 -9.05
#